data_AF-A0A3D5EX00-F1
#
_entry.id   AF-A0A3D5EX00-F1
#
_cell.length_a   1.000
_cell.length_b   1.000
_cell.length_c   1.000
_cell.angle_alpha   90.00
_cell.angle_beta   90.00
_cell.angle_gamma   90.00
#
_symmetry.space_group_name_H-M   'P 1'
#
loop_
_entity.id
_entity.type
_entity.pdbx_description
1 polymer ?
#
loop_
_entity_poly.entity_id
_entity_poly.type
_entity_poly.pdbx_seq_one_letter_code
_entity_poly.pdbx_strand_id
1 'polypeptide(L)'
;MSAHRSWFARALVACAILAAATALLGWYLYRQSGRTPGELLDYADHRMDGHPVVETLAAPVMHLLRSTFGAPSVADRARIRFVIPPPPPRRGASEIAPPERMPPGARVWRVSPDGPIRRIGEVARLARDGDVVEIEAGDYHQDVAVWEQARLTIRGVGGAARLLAGGRNAEGKAIWVIRNGDFDVANIDFIGARASDRNGAGIRFEGGRLRLRRCLFWNNQMGLVSSNDNPAPRSELIVEDSEFAYSYVDGQHWGHNLYVGSMRALTVTGSYFHHAGIGHLIKSRATINDIRYNRLTDEVGGRASYELEFPNGGVAHVIGNIIQQQIGTENSAVVSFGAEGYKWPVNTLYIASNTLVNDHPYGGTFLRVAHGSGGVVSANNLLVGPGGYQVADRLTVVNDVRADWEDLRMPARQDYRLARTAARTAYQPLSDEFQGARLTPDAQYVHPHTTRRLNGAPSLVGALQDQPP
;
A
#
# COMPACT_ATOMS: atom_id res chain seq x y z
N MET A 1 -21.20 -54.06 -37.80
CA MET A 1 -21.20 -53.49 -36.43
C MET A 1 -19.81 -53.08 -35.90
N SER A 2 -18.70 -53.72 -36.30
CA SER A 2 -17.33 -53.37 -35.86
C SER A 2 -16.85 -51.97 -36.32
N ALA A 3 -17.07 -51.61 -37.59
CA ALA A 3 -16.58 -50.35 -38.15
C ALA A 3 -17.24 -49.10 -37.52
N HIS A 4 -18.55 -49.14 -37.26
CA HIS A 4 -19.25 -48.05 -36.57
C HIS A 4 -18.75 -47.85 -35.13
N ARG A 5 -18.51 -48.92 -34.37
CA ARG A 5 -17.92 -48.81 -33.02
C ARG A 5 -16.52 -48.18 -33.04
N SER A 6 -15.72 -48.47 -34.07
CA SER A 6 -14.38 -47.87 -34.23
C SER A 6 -14.42 -46.38 -34.58
N TRP A 7 -15.42 -45.94 -35.37
CA TRP A 7 -15.61 -44.53 -35.71
C TRP A 7 -16.10 -43.71 -34.51
N PHE A 8 -17.08 -44.22 -33.76
CA PHE A 8 -17.53 -43.58 -32.52
C PHE A 8 -16.42 -43.45 -31.48
N ALA A 9 -15.59 -44.49 -31.32
CA ALA A 9 -14.44 -44.44 -30.42
C ALA A 9 -13.40 -43.39 -30.87
N ARG A 10 -13.08 -43.33 -32.17
CA ARG A 10 -12.16 -42.30 -32.72
C ARG A 10 -12.73 -40.89 -32.58
N ALA A 11 -14.03 -40.71 -32.80
CA ALA A 11 -14.71 -39.44 -32.62
C ALA A 11 -14.70 -38.99 -31.16
N LEU A 12 -14.99 -39.89 -30.20
CA LEU A 12 -14.89 -39.60 -28.77
C LEU A 12 -13.47 -39.22 -28.34
N VAL A 13 -12.46 -39.94 -28.84
CA VAL A 13 -11.05 -39.61 -28.59
C VAL A 13 -10.69 -38.24 -29.17
N ALA A 14 -11.10 -37.94 -30.40
CA ALA A 14 -10.88 -36.64 -31.02
C ALA A 14 -11.56 -35.50 -30.24
N CYS A 15 -12.80 -35.69 -29.78
CA CYS A 15 -13.50 -34.73 -28.93
C CYS A 15 -12.79 -34.52 -27.59
N ALA A 16 -12.31 -35.60 -26.96
CA ALA A 16 -11.56 -35.51 -25.70
C ALA A 16 -10.23 -34.75 -25.87
N ILE A 17 -9.50 -35.01 -26.97
CA ILE A 17 -8.27 -34.29 -27.31
C ILE A 17 -8.57 -32.81 -27.53
N LEU A 18 -9.61 -32.48 -28.30
CA LEU A 18 -9.98 -31.09 -28.57
C LEU A 18 -10.37 -30.35 -27.28
N ALA A 19 -11.15 -30.99 -26.42
CA ALA A 19 -11.54 -30.43 -25.12
C ALA A 19 -10.31 -30.18 -24.22
N ALA A 20 -9.39 -31.15 -24.15
CA ALA A 20 -8.14 -30.99 -23.40
C ALA A 20 -7.25 -29.87 -23.97
N ALA A 21 -7.10 -29.80 -25.30
CA ALA A 21 -6.33 -28.74 -25.95
C ALA A 21 -6.94 -27.35 -25.70
N THR A 22 -8.27 -27.24 -25.72
CA THR A 22 -8.99 -26.00 -25.45
C THR A 22 -8.84 -25.58 -23.99
N ALA A 23 -8.94 -26.53 -23.06
CA ALA A 23 -8.72 -26.28 -21.63
C ALA A 23 -7.27 -25.83 -21.35
N LEU A 24 -6.27 -26.48 -21.97
CA LEU A 24 -4.87 -26.10 -21.85
C LEU A 24 -4.59 -24.71 -22.44
N LEU A 25 -5.16 -24.40 -23.60
CA LEU A 25 -5.05 -23.07 -24.19
C LEU A 25 -5.72 -22.02 -23.31
N GLY A 26 -6.92 -22.30 -22.81
CA GLY A 26 -7.64 -21.43 -21.87
C GLY A 26 -6.84 -21.19 -20.60
N TRP A 27 -6.27 -22.23 -20.00
CA TRP A 27 -5.38 -22.14 -18.84
C TRP A 27 -4.12 -21.33 -19.13
N TYR A 28 -3.50 -21.54 -20.30
CA TYR A 28 -2.34 -20.79 -20.73
C TYR A 28 -2.66 -19.29 -20.87
N LEU A 29 -3.73 -18.95 -21.60
CA LEU A 29 -4.18 -17.56 -21.77
C LEU A 29 -4.57 -16.92 -20.42
N TYR A 30 -5.22 -17.69 -19.54
CA TYR A 30 -5.53 -17.26 -18.19
C TYR A 30 -4.27 -16.84 -17.43
N ARG A 31 -3.24 -17.69 -17.37
CA ARG A 31 -1.99 -17.35 -16.68
C ARG A 31 -1.30 -16.13 -17.28
N GLN A 32 -1.38 -15.95 -18.60
CA GLN A 32 -0.79 -14.80 -19.28
C GLN A 32 -1.49 -13.49 -18.94
N SER A 33 -2.77 -13.51 -18.55
CA SER A 33 -3.51 -12.29 -18.19
C SER A 33 -2.98 -11.59 -16.93
N GLY A 34 -2.31 -12.34 -16.04
CA GLY A 34 -1.92 -11.87 -14.71
C GLY A 34 -3.10 -11.42 -13.84
N ARG A 35 -4.30 -11.97 -14.10
CA ARG A 35 -5.54 -11.69 -13.38
C ARG A 35 -5.92 -12.87 -12.48
N THR A 36 -6.60 -12.60 -11.37
CA THR A 36 -7.25 -13.61 -10.53
C THR A 36 -8.52 -14.12 -11.24
N PRO A 37 -9.02 -15.31 -10.89
CA PRO A 37 -10.30 -15.78 -11.44
C PRO A 37 -11.45 -14.85 -11.05
N GLY A 38 -11.44 -14.30 -9.83
CA GLY A 38 -12.45 -13.35 -9.37
C GLY A 38 -12.54 -12.11 -10.25
N GLU A 39 -11.41 -11.50 -10.61
CA GLU A 39 -11.41 -10.32 -11.47
C GLU A 39 -11.97 -10.62 -12.89
N LEU A 40 -11.65 -11.79 -13.45
CA LEU A 40 -12.19 -12.20 -14.76
C LEU A 40 -13.70 -12.53 -14.71
N LEU A 41 -14.15 -13.15 -13.62
CA LEU A 41 -15.56 -13.46 -13.42
C LEU A 41 -16.37 -12.19 -13.19
N ASP A 42 -15.84 -11.22 -12.44
CA ASP A 42 -16.48 -9.91 -12.25
C ASP A 42 -16.56 -9.13 -13.57
N TYR A 43 -15.52 -9.20 -14.40
CA TYR A 43 -15.56 -8.64 -15.75
C TYR A 43 -16.62 -9.32 -16.63
N ALA A 44 -16.73 -10.66 -16.55
CA ALA A 44 -17.75 -11.40 -17.29
C ALA A 44 -19.17 -11.00 -16.83
N ASP A 45 -19.41 -10.91 -15.52
CA ASP A 45 -20.68 -10.43 -14.95
C ASP A 45 -21.04 -9.06 -15.53
N HIS A 46 -20.10 -8.12 -15.51
CA HIS A 46 -20.32 -6.77 -16.04
C HIS A 46 -20.62 -6.76 -17.55
N ARG A 47 -20.09 -7.71 -18.32
CA ARG A 47 -20.39 -7.84 -19.75
C ARG A 47 -21.72 -8.53 -20.04
N MET A 48 -22.23 -9.32 -19.11
CA MET A 48 -23.54 -9.97 -19.22
C MET A 48 -24.67 -9.09 -18.68
N ASP A 49 -24.38 -8.13 -17.81
CA ASP A 49 -25.35 -7.22 -17.20
C ASP A 49 -26.27 -6.56 -18.24
N GLY A 50 -27.59 -6.74 -18.06
CA GLY A 50 -28.62 -6.26 -18.96
C GLY A 50 -29.00 -7.24 -20.07
N HIS A 51 -28.51 -8.48 -20.03
CA HIS A 51 -28.86 -9.56 -20.98
C HIS A 51 -29.50 -10.76 -20.26
N PRO A 52 -30.82 -10.70 -19.93
CA PRO A 52 -31.46 -11.67 -19.02
C PRO A 52 -31.33 -13.14 -19.44
N VAL A 53 -31.38 -13.41 -20.75
CA VAL A 53 -31.22 -14.77 -21.29
C VAL A 53 -29.79 -15.28 -21.10
N VAL A 54 -28.79 -14.44 -21.38
CA VAL A 54 -27.37 -14.80 -21.24
C VAL A 54 -27.04 -15.01 -19.77
N GLU A 55 -27.47 -14.09 -18.90
CA GLU A 55 -27.30 -14.19 -17.45
C GLU A 55 -27.91 -15.49 -16.90
N THR A 56 -29.16 -15.80 -17.27
CA THR A 56 -29.85 -17.01 -16.80
C THR A 56 -29.15 -18.29 -17.25
N LEU A 57 -28.68 -18.33 -18.51
CA LEU A 57 -27.98 -19.48 -19.06
C LEU A 57 -26.57 -19.65 -18.47
N ALA A 58 -25.86 -18.55 -18.19
CA ALA A 58 -24.50 -18.57 -17.66
C ALA A 58 -24.44 -18.77 -16.14
N ALA A 59 -25.49 -18.39 -15.39
CA ALA A 59 -25.50 -18.38 -13.94
C ALA A 59 -25.05 -19.69 -13.27
N PRO A 60 -25.49 -20.90 -13.71
CA PRO A 60 -25.03 -22.15 -13.10
C PRO A 60 -23.52 -22.36 -13.25
N VAL A 61 -22.96 -22.00 -14.41
CA VAL A 61 -21.53 -22.11 -14.69
C VAL A 61 -20.74 -21.09 -13.87
N MET A 62 -21.21 -19.84 -13.83
CA MET A 62 -20.57 -18.79 -13.02
C MET A 62 -20.54 -19.16 -11.54
N HIS A 63 -21.65 -19.69 -10.99
CA HIS A 63 -21.71 -20.16 -9.61
C HIS A 63 -20.71 -21.31 -9.33
N LEU A 64 -20.62 -22.28 -10.25
CA LEU A 64 -19.64 -23.36 -10.14
C LEU A 64 -18.20 -22.85 -10.18
N LEU A 65 -17.88 -21.91 -11.07
CA LEU A 65 -16.54 -21.32 -11.17
C LEU A 65 -16.19 -20.52 -9.91
N ARG A 66 -17.11 -19.67 -9.43
CA ARG A 66 -16.91 -18.88 -8.21
C ARG A 66 -16.68 -19.75 -6.98
N SER A 67 -17.47 -20.81 -6.81
CA SER A 67 -17.27 -21.76 -5.70
C SER A 67 -15.96 -22.54 -5.82
N THR A 68 -15.58 -22.97 -7.03
CA THR A 68 -14.32 -23.69 -7.27
C THR A 68 -13.09 -22.84 -6.94
N PHE A 69 -13.10 -21.56 -7.31
CA PHE A 69 -11.96 -20.66 -7.11
C PHE A 69 -12.02 -19.85 -5.81
N GLY A 70 -13.06 -20.02 -4.99
CA GLY A 70 -13.27 -19.18 -3.80
C GLY A 70 -13.38 -17.70 -4.15
N ALA A 71 -14.02 -17.38 -5.28
CA ALA A 71 -14.08 -16.05 -5.87
C ALA A 71 -15.50 -15.45 -5.76
N PRO A 72 -15.90 -14.95 -4.58
CA PRO A 72 -17.24 -14.36 -4.37
C PRO A 72 -17.50 -13.21 -5.34
N SER A 73 -18.75 -13.01 -5.74
CA SER A 73 -19.15 -11.87 -6.59
C SER A 73 -18.94 -10.53 -5.87
N VAL A 74 -18.91 -9.42 -6.60
CA VAL A 74 -18.87 -8.06 -6.02
C VAL A 74 -19.99 -7.88 -4.98
N ALA A 75 -21.20 -8.36 -5.28
CA ALA A 75 -22.34 -8.28 -4.38
C ALA A 75 -22.14 -9.13 -3.10
N ASP A 76 -21.52 -10.30 -3.20
CA ASP A 76 -21.21 -11.14 -2.04
C ASP A 76 -20.10 -10.53 -1.20
N ARG A 77 -19.03 -10.02 -1.84
CA ARG A 77 -17.93 -9.29 -1.18
C ARG A 77 -18.43 -8.06 -0.45
N ALA A 78 -19.49 -7.41 -0.94
CA ALA A 78 -20.13 -6.29 -0.27
C ALA A 78 -20.84 -6.66 1.04
N ARG A 79 -21.23 -7.93 1.21
CA ARG A 79 -21.85 -8.44 2.44
C ARG A 79 -20.82 -8.92 3.46
N ILE A 80 -19.57 -9.15 3.04
CA ILE A 80 -18.48 -9.51 3.96
C ILE A 80 -18.13 -8.29 4.81
N ARG A 81 -18.38 -8.40 6.11
CA ARG A 81 -18.04 -7.35 7.07
C ARG A 81 -16.53 -7.15 7.11
N PHE A 82 -16.09 -5.91 6.91
CA PHE A 82 -14.71 -5.52 7.19
C PHE A 82 -14.54 -5.34 8.70
N VAL A 83 -13.81 -6.25 9.33
CA VAL A 83 -13.61 -6.24 10.79
C VAL A 83 -12.48 -5.29 11.12
N ILE A 84 -12.79 -4.24 11.88
CA ILE A 84 -11.82 -3.26 12.34
C ILE A 84 -11.58 -3.48 13.83
N PRO A 85 -10.36 -3.86 14.25
CA PRO A 85 -10.04 -4.00 15.66
C PRO A 85 -10.01 -2.63 16.36
N PRO A 86 -10.07 -2.59 17.71
CA PRO A 86 -9.75 -1.37 18.43
C PRO A 86 -8.32 -0.91 18.08
N PRO A 87 -8.04 0.40 18.09
CA PRO A 87 -6.67 0.89 17.89
C PRO A 87 -5.71 0.26 18.91
N PRO A 88 -4.42 0.11 18.56
CA PRO A 88 -3.42 -0.39 19.50
C PRO A 88 -3.37 0.48 20.76
N PRO A 89 -2.81 -0.03 21.87
CA PRO A 89 -2.59 0.77 23.07
C PRO A 89 -1.85 2.07 22.76
N ARG A 90 -2.14 3.13 23.54
CA ARG A 90 -1.50 4.43 23.34
C ARG A 90 -0.02 4.31 23.65
N ARG A 91 0.80 4.73 22.70
CA ARG A 91 2.27 4.63 22.79
C ARG A 91 2.79 5.43 23.97
N GLY A 92 3.58 4.79 24.82
CA GLY A 92 4.20 5.38 25.98
C GLY A 92 5.43 6.23 25.64
N ALA A 93 6.03 6.84 26.67
CA ALA A 93 7.19 7.71 26.52
C ALA A 93 8.42 7.04 25.85
N SER A 94 8.59 5.73 26.04
CA SER A 94 9.69 4.96 25.42
C SER A 94 9.45 4.59 23.96
N GLU A 95 8.21 4.72 23.47
CA GLU A 95 7.80 4.29 22.13
C GLU A 95 7.71 5.47 21.15
N ILE A 96 7.62 6.70 21.66
CA ILE A 96 7.60 7.91 20.85
C ILE A 96 8.99 8.33 20.37
N ALA A 97 9.03 9.06 19.25
CA ALA A 97 10.25 9.63 18.72
C ALA A 97 10.76 10.69 19.71
N PRO A 98 12.08 10.71 20.00
CA PRO A 98 12.63 11.74 20.86
C PRO A 98 12.36 13.12 20.26
N PRO A 99 12.07 14.14 21.08
CA PRO A 99 11.87 15.49 20.59
C PRO A 99 13.14 15.95 19.87
N GLU A 100 13.00 16.38 18.60
CA GLU A 100 14.10 17.04 17.90
C GLU A 100 14.47 18.35 18.61
N ARG A 101 15.72 18.79 18.40
CA ARG A 101 16.26 20.00 19.02
C ARG A 101 15.37 21.20 18.64
N MET A 102 14.97 21.98 19.65
CA MET A 102 14.14 23.15 19.42
C MET A 102 14.82 24.16 18.49
N PRO A 103 14.08 24.77 17.55
CA PRO A 103 14.57 25.92 16.83
C PRO A 103 14.91 27.07 17.81
N PRO A 104 16.06 27.75 17.65
CA PRO A 104 16.40 28.89 18.50
C PRO A 104 15.30 29.97 18.45
N GLY A 105 14.86 30.44 19.63
CA GLY A 105 13.85 31.48 19.74
C GLY A 105 12.40 31.02 19.52
N ALA A 106 12.14 29.74 19.29
CA ALA A 106 10.77 29.24 19.14
C ALA A 106 9.97 29.33 20.46
N ARG A 107 8.76 29.90 20.38
CA ARG A 107 7.81 29.85 21.49
C ARG A 107 7.21 28.45 21.58
N VAL A 108 7.07 27.94 22.80
CA VAL A 108 6.46 26.63 23.06
C VAL A 108 5.04 26.81 23.60
N TRP A 109 4.08 26.18 22.93
CA TRP A 109 2.71 26.00 23.40
C TRP A 109 2.55 24.61 23.98
N ARG A 110 2.00 24.50 25.19
CA ARG A 110 1.70 23.21 25.82
C ARG A 110 0.19 22.99 25.83
N VAL A 111 -0.25 21.92 25.19
CA VAL A 111 -1.62 21.42 25.23
C VAL A 111 -1.67 20.22 26.15
N SER A 112 -2.54 20.21 27.15
CA SER A 112 -2.72 19.04 28.00
C SER A 112 -4.15 18.90 28.50
N PRO A 113 -4.62 17.67 28.81
CA PRO A 113 -6.00 17.47 29.28
C PRO A 113 -6.32 18.29 30.54
N ASP A 114 -5.34 18.44 31.43
CA ASP A 114 -5.50 19.10 32.72
C ASP A 114 -4.94 20.53 32.77
N GLY A 115 -4.27 20.98 31.70
CA GLY A 115 -3.59 22.26 31.64
C GLY A 115 -4.48 23.45 31.29
N PRO A 116 -3.87 24.65 31.16
CA PRO A 116 -4.57 25.88 30.83
C PRO A 116 -5.09 25.88 29.38
N ILE A 117 -4.38 25.23 28.45
CA ILE A 117 -4.85 25.02 27.08
C ILE A 117 -5.14 23.53 26.91
N ARG A 118 -6.43 23.20 26.80
CA ARG A 118 -6.90 21.81 26.74
C ARG A 118 -7.18 21.31 25.32
N ARG A 119 -7.33 22.24 24.37
CA ARG A 119 -7.77 21.94 23.02
C ARG A 119 -6.68 22.29 22.02
N ILE A 120 -6.36 21.35 21.15
CA ILE A 120 -5.44 21.48 20.03
C ILE A 120 -5.98 22.55 19.05
N GLY A 121 -7.28 22.54 18.76
CA GLY A 121 -7.91 23.56 17.91
C GLY A 121 -7.86 24.97 18.49
N GLU A 122 -7.61 25.14 19.79
CA GLU A 122 -7.32 26.44 20.40
C GLU A 122 -5.90 26.88 20.07
N VAL A 123 -4.89 26.03 20.29
CA VAL A 123 -3.50 26.38 19.94
C VAL A 123 -3.33 26.62 18.45
N ALA A 124 -4.05 25.90 17.59
CA ALA A 124 -4.02 26.14 16.14
C ALA A 124 -4.39 27.58 15.75
N ARG A 125 -5.22 28.26 16.55
CA ARG A 125 -5.59 29.69 16.36
C ARG A 125 -4.61 30.67 17.00
N LEU A 126 -3.80 30.22 17.96
CA LEU A 126 -2.88 31.06 18.73
C LEU A 126 -1.44 31.01 18.22
N ALA A 127 -0.99 29.83 17.77
CA ALA A 127 0.36 29.59 17.32
C ALA A 127 0.71 30.44 16.09
N ARG A 128 1.97 30.86 16.05
CA ARG A 128 2.56 31.65 14.96
C ARG A 128 3.66 30.87 14.26
N ASP A 129 4.07 31.38 13.11
CA ASP A 129 5.10 30.74 12.29
C ASP A 129 6.42 30.56 13.08
N GLY A 130 6.92 29.32 13.09
CA GLY A 130 8.13 28.94 13.82
C GLY A 130 7.90 28.50 15.26
N ASP A 131 6.67 28.53 15.77
CA ASP A 131 6.35 28.01 17.10
C ASP A 131 6.46 26.47 17.17
N VAL A 132 6.61 25.97 18.40
CA VAL A 132 6.53 24.55 18.73
C VAL A 132 5.25 24.30 19.52
N VAL A 133 4.46 23.32 19.11
CA VAL A 133 3.26 22.84 19.82
C VAL A 133 3.57 21.48 20.43
N GLU A 134 3.68 21.43 21.76
CA GLU A 134 3.81 20.19 22.53
C GLU A 134 2.44 19.77 23.05
N ILE A 135 2.01 18.57 22.67
CA ILE A 135 0.73 17.99 23.07
C ILE A 135 1.02 16.86 24.04
N GLU A 136 0.61 17.01 25.29
CA GLU A 136 0.81 15.99 26.30
C GLU A 136 0.05 14.71 25.96
N ALA A 137 0.59 13.62 26.44
CA ALA A 137 0.05 12.29 26.27
C ALA A 137 -1.38 12.20 26.83
N GLY A 138 -2.38 11.95 25.98
CA GLY A 138 -3.77 11.83 26.39
C GLY A 138 -4.72 11.55 25.23
N ASP A 139 -5.99 11.32 25.55
CA ASP A 139 -7.07 11.11 24.58
C ASP A 139 -7.85 12.41 24.39
N TYR A 140 -7.78 12.96 23.18
CA TYR A 140 -8.40 14.21 22.76
C TYR A 140 -9.63 13.91 21.91
N HIS A 141 -10.80 13.96 22.57
CA HIS A 141 -12.07 13.66 21.93
C HIS A 141 -12.61 14.86 21.16
N GLN A 142 -13.03 14.60 19.92
CA GLN A 142 -13.73 15.58 19.06
C GLN A 142 -12.95 16.88 18.88
N ASP A 143 -11.62 16.79 18.96
CA ASP A 143 -10.71 17.92 18.84
C ASP A 143 -10.01 17.90 17.48
N VAL A 144 -10.33 18.91 16.68
CA VAL A 144 -9.94 19.02 15.28
C VAL A 144 -9.34 20.39 15.04
N ALA A 145 -8.43 20.49 14.07
CA ALA A 145 -7.67 21.71 13.84
C ALA A 145 -7.48 22.01 12.36
N VAL A 146 -7.45 23.31 12.04
CA VAL A 146 -6.95 23.82 10.76
C VAL A 146 -5.65 24.55 11.08
N TRP A 147 -4.56 24.15 10.42
CA TRP A 147 -3.25 24.76 10.56
C TRP A 147 -2.95 25.61 9.34
N GLU A 148 -2.89 26.93 9.56
CA GLU A 148 -2.69 27.94 8.51
C GLU A 148 -1.28 28.54 8.52
N GLN A 149 -0.49 28.21 9.55
CA GLN A 149 0.86 28.73 9.75
C GLN A 149 1.80 28.28 8.62
N ALA A 150 2.76 29.13 8.26
CA ALA A 150 3.75 28.81 7.23
C ALA A 150 4.82 27.82 7.70
N ARG A 151 5.01 27.67 9.03
CA ARG A 151 5.95 26.72 9.61
C ARG A 151 5.60 26.38 11.04
N LEU A 152 5.50 25.10 11.38
CA LEU A 152 5.31 24.64 12.77
C LEU A 152 5.99 23.30 13.04
N THR A 153 6.43 23.11 14.27
CA THR A 153 6.74 21.78 14.81
C THR A 153 5.64 21.38 15.80
N ILE A 154 4.98 20.25 15.59
CA ILE A 154 3.88 19.76 16.42
C ILE A 154 4.23 18.35 16.91
N ARG A 155 4.23 18.11 18.22
CA ARG A 155 4.68 16.82 18.75
C ARG A 155 3.93 16.36 20.00
N GLY A 156 3.64 15.06 20.05
CA GLY A 156 3.28 14.36 21.29
C GLY A 156 4.46 14.30 22.26
N VAL A 157 4.23 14.59 23.55
CA VAL A 157 5.22 14.52 24.63
C VAL A 157 4.71 13.70 25.82
N GLY A 158 5.62 13.00 26.52
CA GLY A 158 5.25 12.08 27.60
C GLY A 158 4.56 10.79 27.14
N GLY A 159 4.49 10.57 25.82
CA GLY A 159 3.75 9.52 25.13
C GLY A 159 3.03 10.10 23.91
N ALA A 160 2.29 9.28 23.18
CA ALA A 160 1.52 9.75 22.04
C ALA A 160 0.26 10.50 22.49
N ALA A 161 -0.10 11.56 21.76
CA ALA A 161 -1.39 12.22 21.86
C ALA A 161 -2.37 11.56 20.89
N ARG A 162 -3.53 11.13 21.38
CA ARG A 162 -4.52 10.38 20.61
C ARG A 162 -5.74 11.21 20.29
N LEU A 163 -5.95 11.50 19.02
CA LEU A 163 -7.06 12.32 18.55
C LEU A 163 -8.17 11.40 18.05
N LEU A 164 -9.29 11.44 18.77
CA LEU A 164 -10.47 10.64 18.51
C LEU A 164 -11.50 11.52 17.82
N ALA A 165 -11.69 11.36 16.50
CA ALA A 165 -12.54 12.25 15.71
C ALA A 165 -13.97 12.36 16.26
N GLY A 166 -14.56 11.23 16.67
CA GLY A 166 -15.88 11.19 17.30
C GLY A 166 -16.98 11.88 16.47
N GLY A 167 -16.92 11.77 15.14
CA GLY A 167 -17.84 12.43 14.20
C GLY A 167 -17.52 13.89 13.88
N ARG A 168 -16.43 14.45 14.42
CA ARG A 168 -15.95 15.80 14.08
C ARG A 168 -14.84 15.73 13.03
N ASN A 169 -14.90 16.65 12.08
CA ASN A 169 -13.83 16.90 11.11
C ASN A 169 -13.68 18.40 10.94
N ALA A 170 -12.45 18.90 10.99
CA ALA A 170 -12.12 20.25 10.55
C ALA A 170 -12.59 20.43 9.10
N GLU A 171 -13.41 21.46 8.88
CA GLU A 171 -14.01 21.81 7.58
C GLU A 171 -14.83 20.72 6.90
N GLY A 172 -15.29 19.71 7.65
CA GLY A 172 -15.92 18.53 7.05
C GLY A 172 -14.95 17.65 6.25
N LYS A 173 -13.62 17.81 6.42
CA LYS A 173 -12.60 17.10 5.63
C LYS A 173 -11.80 16.06 6.43
N ALA A 174 -11.23 16.45 7.57
CA ALA A 174 -10.26 15.62 8.30
C ALA A 174 -10.20 15.92 9.80
N ILE A 175 -9.50 15.11 10.60
CA ILE A 175 -9.14 15.49 11.98
C ILE A 175 -8.30 16.78 11.93
N TRP A 176 -7.22 16.78 11.14
CA TRP A 176 -6.43 17.98 10.86
C TRP A 176 -6.43 18.35 9.38
N VAL A 177 -6.60 19.64 9.10
CA VAL A 177 -6.35 20.22 7.76
C VAL A 177 -5.08 21.05 7.85
N ILE A 178 -4.08 20.73 7.03
CA ILE A 178 -2.83 21.49 6.92
C ILE A 178 -2.87 22.21 5.57
N ARG A 179 -2.90 23.56 5.59
CA ARG A 179 -3.09 24.38 4.40
C ARG A 179 -1.89 24.36 3.46
N ASN A 180 -0.81 24.98 3.92
CA ASN A 180 0.41 25.19 3.18
C ASN A 180 1.49 25.60 4.19
N GLY A 181 2.77 25.28 3.93
CA GLY A 181 3.87 25.61 4.84
C GLY A 181 4.83 24.43 5.04
N ASP A 182 5.73 24.54 6.01
CA ASP A 182 6.67 23.47 6.41
C ASP A 182 6.34 22.95 7.81
N PHE A 183 5.79 21.74 7.87
CA PHE A 183 5.29 21.12 9.10
C PHE A 183 6.08 19.87 9.44
N ASP A 184 6.58 19.80 10.68
CA ASP A 184 7.08 18.55 11.29
C ASP A 184 6.08 18.09 12.35
N VAL A 185 5.45 16.95 12.13
CA VAL A 185 4.45 16.36 13.03
C VAL A 185 4.94 15.01 13.51
N ALA A 186 5.01 14.82 14.83
CA ALA A 186 5.45 13.56 15.40
C ALA A 186 4.59 13.09 16.58
N ASN A 187 4.52 11.76 16.77
CA ASN A 187 3.94 11.13 17.96
C ASN A 187 2.44 11.42 18.17
N ILE A 188 1.67 11.52 17.09
CA ILE A 188 0.22 11.76 17.13
C ILE A 188 -0.52 10.54 16.56
N ASP A 189 -1.59 10.09 17.24
CA ASP A 189 -2.52 9.08 16.72
C ASP A 189 -3.78 9.77 16.17
N PHE A 190 -4.18 9.48 14.93
CA PHE A 190 -5.36 10.00 14.24
C PHE A 190 -6.38 8.87 14.02
N ILE A 191 -7.52 8.94 14.71
CA ILE A 191 -8.43 7.79 14.81
C ILE A 191 -9.87 8.17 14.49
N GLY A 192 -10.51 7.39 13.61
CA GLY A 192 -11.97 7.38 13.48
C GLY A 192 -12.57 8.50 12.63
N ALA A 193 -11.80 9.16 11.75
CA ALA A 193 -12.31 10.23 10.90
C ALA A 193 -13.40 9.73 9.93
N ARG A 194 -14.53 10.45 9.88
CA ARG A 194 -15.72 10.12 9.07
C ARG A 194 -16.37 11.40 8.58
N ALA A 195 -16.31 11.69 7.27
CA ALA A 195 -16.93 12.86 6.66
C ALA A 195 -18.17 12.48 5.83
N SER A 196 -19.05 13.47 5.57
CA SER A 196 -20.31 13.29 4.84
C SER A 196 -20.09 12.91 3.37
N ASP A 197 -19.00 13.37 2.77
CA ASP A 197 -18.60 13.04 1.40
C ASP A 197 -17.88 11.68 1.30
N ARG A 198 -17.79 10.94 2.41
CA ARG A 198 -17.10 9.65 2.53
C ARG A 198 -15.57 9.71 2.34
N ASN A 199 -14.95 10.89 2.54
CA ASN A 199 -13.50 11.09 2.45
C ASN A 199 -12.88 11.65 3.75
N GLY A 200 -13.44 11.31 4.91
CA GLY A 200 -12.96 11.76 6.21
C GLY A 200 -11.55 11.27 6.51
N ALA A 201 -10.59 12.19 6.53
CA ALA A 201 -9.18 11.84 6.67
C ALA A 201 -8.62 12.03 8.09
N GLY A 202 -7.57 11.30 8.47
CA GLY A 202 -6.76 11.68 9.63
C GLY A 202 -6.11 13.06 9.38
N ILE A 203 -5.46 13.22 8.24
CA ILE A 203 -4.93 14.51 7.76
C ILE A 203 -5.41 14.78 6.33
N ARG A 204 -5.91 16.00 6.09
CA ARG A 204 -5.99 16.60 4.75
C ARG A 204 -4.79 17.54 4.56
N PHE A 205 -3.89 17.21 3.64
CA PHE A 205 -2.69 17.98 3.34
C PHE A 205 -2.87 18.76 2.03
N GLU A 206 -3.05 20.07 2.10
CA GLU A 206 -3.43 20.87 0.94
C GLU A 206 -2.24 21.42 0.13
N GLY A 207 -1.03 21.51 0.73
CA GLY A 207 0.19 21.89 0.04
C GLY A 207 1.38 22.14 0.97
N GLY A 208 2.55 22.41 0.39
CA GLY A 208 3.78 22.73 1.14
C GLY A 208 4.62 21.50 1.42
N ARG A 209 5.30 21.44 2.56
CA ARG A 209 6.11 20.31 3.02
C ARG A 209 5.57 19.78 4.34
N LEU A 210 5.27 18.49 4.38
CA LEU A 210 4.82 17.81 5.59
C LEU A 210 5.73 16.61 5.88
N ARG A 211 6.32 16.59 7.08
CA ARG A 211 7.02 15.43 7.62
C ARG A 211 6.21 14.82 8.77
N LEU A 212 5.93 13.53 8.67
CA LEU A 212 5.26 12.73 9.68
C LEU A 212 6.22 11.70 10.25
N ARG A 213 6.35 11.64 11.58
CA ARG A 213 7.22 10.68 12.27
C ARG A 213 6.53 9.98 13.41
N ARG A 214 6.52 8.65 13.39
CA ARG A 214 5.84 7.86 14.42
C ARG A 214 4.43 8.38 14.65
N CYS A 215 3.65 8.48 13.58
CA CYS A 215 2.22 8.74 13.66
C CYS A 215 1.43 7.45 13.45
N LEU A 216 0.24 7.38 14.03
CA LEU A 216 -0.70 6.29 13.81
C LEU A 216 -1.93 6.83 13.11
N PHE A 217 -2.38 6.16 12.06
CA PHE A 217 -3.64 6.45 11.37
C PHE A 217 -4.48 5.18 11.42
N TRP A 218 -5.53 5.19 12.24
CA TRP A 218 -6.32 3.99 12.50
C TRP A 218 -7.79 4.21 12.22
N ASN A 219 -8.39 3.32 11.43
CA ASN A 219 -9.83 3.30 11.23
C ASN A 219 -10.39 4.66 10.77
N ASN A 220 -9.74 5.32 9.82
CA ASN A 220 -10.27 6.52 9.17
C ASN A 220 -11.02 6.11 7.88
N GLN A 221 -11.81 6.98 7.24
CA GLN A 221 -12.21 6.68 5.85
C GLN A 221 -10.99 6.76 4.94
N MET A 222 -10.12 7.73 5.20
CA MET A 222 -8.80 7.86 4.58
C MET A 222 -7.75 8.09 5.67
N GLY A 223 -6.59 7.45 5.63
CA GLY A 223 -5.53 7.74 6.61
C GLY A 223 -5.01 9.17 6.42
N LEU A 224 -4.36 9.43 5.28
CA LEU A 224 -3.99 10.77 4.83
C LEU A 224 -4.36 10.97 3.37
N VAL A 225 -4.89 12.15 3.06
CA VAL A 225 -5.15 12.57 1.67
C VAL A 225 -4.49 13.91 1.39
N SER A 226 -3.73 13.98 0.31
CA SER A 226 -3.22 15.26 -0.18
C SER A 226 -4.05 15.83 -1.34
N SER A 227 -3.95 17.15 -1.53
CA SER A 227 -4.42 17.84 -2.72
C SER A 227 -3.57 17.51 -3.96
N ASN A 228 -4.06 17.96 -5.12
CA ASN A 228 -3.30 18.00 -6.37
C ASN A 228 -2.63 19.38 -6.51
N ASP A 229 -1.30 19.39 -6.52
CA ASP A 229 -0.44 20.54 -6.75
C ASP A 229 -0.02 20.56 -8.23
N ASN A 230 -0.81 21.25 -9.06
CA ASN A 230 -0.63 21.35 -10.51
C ASN A 230 -0.72 22.82 -10.97
N PRO A 231 -0.14 23.18 -12.13
CA PRO A 231 0.61 22.31 -13.06
C PRO A 231 2.10 22.17 -12.74
N ALA A 232 2.61 22.89 -11.73
CA ALA A 232 4.02 22.90 -11.35
C ALA A 232 4.17 22.43 -9.89
N PRO A 233 4.20 21.10 -9.64
CA PRO A 233 4.18 20.54 -8.29
C PRO A 233 5.40 20.95 -7.48
N ARG A 234 5.19 21.50 -6.28
CA ARG A 234 6.22 21.90 -5.31
C ARG A 234 6.09 21.18 -3.97
N SER A 235 4.92 20.61 -3.68
CA SER A 235 4.60 20.04 -2.39
C SER A 235 5.33 18.71 -2.15
N GLU A 236 5.62 18.42 -0.89
CA GLU A 236 6.40 17.27 -0.45
C GLU A 236 5.74 16.61 0.76
N LEU A 237 5.66 15.29 0.73
CA LEU A 237 5.24 14.49 1.87
C LEU A 237 6.34 13.49 2.23
N ILE A 238 6.72 13.48 3.51
CA ILE A 238 7.71 12.58 4.08
C ILE A 238 7.04 11.83 5.24
N VAL A 239 7.02 10.51 5.16
CA VAL A 239 6.42 9.62 6.16
C VAL A 239 7.48 8.67 6.67
N GLU A 240 7.77 8.71 7.97
CA GLU A 240 8.79 7.88 8.59
C GLU A 240 8.23 7.18 9.83
N ASP A 241 8.62 5.91 10.00
CA ASP A 241 8.32 5.09 11.18
C ASP A 241 6.84 5.16 11.62
N SER A 242 5.91 5.27 10.69
CA SER A 242 4.49 5.51 10.96
C SER A 242 3.63 4.31 10.56
N GLU A 243 2.44 4.22 11.14
CA GLU A 243 1.50 3.13 10.90
C GLU A 243 0.18 3.66 10.32
N PHE A 244 -0.28 3.05 9.23
CA PHE A 244 -1.57 3.35 8.60
C PHE A 244 -2.37 2.06 8.43
N ALA A 245 -3.56 2.04 9.00
CA ALA A 245 -4.32 0.81 9.11
C ALA A 245 -5.83 1.03 9.07
N TYR A 246 -6.53 0.04 8.51
CA TYR A 246 -7.99 -0.07 8.56
C TYR A 246 -8.72 1.13 7.95
N SER A 247 -8.16 1.78 6.92
CA SER A 247 -8.90 2.80 6.19
C SER A 247 -10.06 2.16 5.44
N TYR A 248 -11.30 2.55 5.74
CA TYR A 248 -12.49 1.86 5.26
C TYR A 248 -13.72 2.76 5.13
N VAL A 249 -14.50 2.51 4.09
CA VAL A 249 -15.78 3.16 3.82
C VAL A 249 -16.83 2.08 3.56
N ASP A 250 -17.97 2.15 4.25
CA ASP A 250 -19.10 1.26 3.99
C ASP A 250 -19.66 1.44 2.57
N GLY A 251 -20.26 0.37 2.02
CA GLY A 251 -21.00 0.42 0.76
C GLY A 251 -20.14 0.42 -0.50
N GLN A 252 -19.04 -0.35 -0.51
CA GLN A 252 -18.16 -0.54 -1.67
C GLN A 252 -17.44 0.74 -2.15
N HIS A 253 -17.04 1.59 -1.21
CA HIS A 253 -16.25 2.80 -1.49
C HIS A 253 -14.78 2.61 -1.06
N TRP A 254 -13.91 3.43 -1.64
CA TRP A 254 -12.46 3.30 -1.44
C TRP A 254 -12.01 3.87 -0.10
N GLY A 255 -11.39 3.03 0.74
CA GLY A 255 -10.61 3.47 1.89
C GLY A 255 -9.12 3.39 1.58
N HIS A 256 -8.46 4.53 1.41
CA HIS A 256 -7.01 4.59 1.18
C HIS A 256 -6.28 4.89 2.48
N ASN A 257 -5.29 4.07 2.83
CA ASN A 257 -4.39 4.37 3.95
C ASN A 257 -3.59 5.64 3.65
N LEU A 258 -2.96 5.71 2.47
CA LEU A 258 -2.32 6.94 1.98
C LEU A 258 -2.73 7.24 0.53
N TYR A 259 -3.36 8.39 0.34
CA TYR A 259 -3.69 8.94 -0.98
C TYR A 259 -2.90 10.22 -1.23
N VAL A 260 -1.96 10.15 -2.16
CA VAL A 260 -1.13 11.27 -2.58
C VAL A 260 -1.59 11.72 -3.98
N GLY A 261 -2.13 12.95 -4.03
CA GLY A 261 -2.39 13.69 -5.25
C GLY A 261 -1.09 14.09 -5.97
N SER A 262 -1.20 14.84 -7.07
CA SER A 262 -0.01 15.32 -7.76
C SER A 262 0.81 16.22 -6.84
N MET A 263 2.10 15.94 -6.69
CA MET A 263 3.03 16.74 -5.88
C MET A 263 4.48 16.50 -6.33
N ARG A 264 5.44 17.27 -5.80
CA ARG A 264 6.85 17.17 -6.17
C ARG A 264 7.45 15.84 -5.73
N ALA A 265 7.23 15.43 -4.48
CA ALA A 265 7.85 14.23 -3.96
C ALA A 265 7.04 13.56 -2.84
N LEU A 266 7.00 12.24 -2.88
CA LEU A 266 6.61 11.39 -1.77
C LEU A 266 7.84 10.59 -1.31
N THR A 267 8.15 10.63 0.00
CA THR A 267 9.12 9.73 0.64
C THR A 267 8.43 8.95 1.75
N VAL A 268 8.56 7.62 1.75
CA VAL A 268 8.01 6.74 2.80
C VAL A 268 9.09 5.76 3.25
N THR A 269 9.41 5.75 4.54
CA THR A 269 10.47 4.90 5.09
C THR A 269 10.09 4.29 6.44
N GLY A 270 10.50 3.05 6.70
CA GLY A 270 10.32 2.39 8.00
C GLY A 270 8.87 2.22 8.44
N SER A 271 7.92 2.41 7.55
CA SER A 271 6.50 2.56 7.88
C SER A 271 5.73 1.28 7.62
N TYR A 272 4.59 1.15 8.29
CA TYR A 272 3.75 -0.04 8.24
C TYR A 272 2.34 0.32 7.73
N PHE A 273 1.95 -0.28 6.62
CA PHE A 273 0.63 -0.10 6.01
C PHE A 273 -0.05 -1.46 5.90
N HIS A 274 -1.26 -1.57 6.41
CA HIS A 274 -2.01 -2.83 6.38
C HIS A 274 -3.52 -2.62 6.37
N HIS A 275 -4.25 -3.64 5.92
CA HIS A 275 -5.71 -3.71 5.94
C HIS A 275 -6.39 -2.44 5.39
N ALA A 276 -6.18 -2.11 4.11
CA ALA A 276 -7.05 -1.11 3.47
C ALA A 276 -8.37 -1.77 3.05
N GLY A 277 -9.47 -1.02 3.08
CA GLY A 277 -10.78 -1.47 2.63
C GLY A 277 -11.06 -1.05 1.20
N ILE A 278 -11.01 -1.97 0.24
CA ILE A 278 -11.26 -1.80 -1.22
C ILE A 278 -10.30 -0.80 -1.90
N GLY A 279 -9.72 0.16 -1.18
CA GLY A 279 -8.78 1.16 -1.66
C GLY A 279 -7.35 0.65 -1.71
N HIS A 280 -6.39 1.46 -1.25
CA HIS A 280 -4.96 1.17 -1.41
C HIS A 280 -4.26 1.26 -0.07
N LEU A 281 -3.20 0.48 0.10
CA LEU A 281 -2.24 0.78 1.17
C LEU A 281 -1.54 2.12 0.83
N ILE A 282 -0.99 2.24 -0.38
CA ILE A 282 -0.43 3.51 -0.88
C ILE A 282 -0.86 3.76 -2.33
N LYS A 283 -1.43 4.94 -2.60
CA LYS A 283 -1.61 5.48 -3.95
C LYS A 283 -0.90 6.81 -4.09
N SER A 284 -0.01 6.95 -5.07
CA SER A 284 0.74 8.19 -5.27
C SER A 284 0.77 8.70 -6.70
N ARG A 285 0.42 9.98 -6.86
CA ARG A 285 0.58 10.73 -8.11
C ARG A 285 1.78 11.67 -8.09
N ALA A 286 2.70 11.55 -7.13
CA ALA A 286 3.88 12.40 -7.10
C ALA A 286 4.80 12.17 -8.32
N THR A 287 5.54 13.21 -8.74
CA THR A 287 6.53 13.08 -9.83
C THR A 287 7.76 12.26 -9.41
N ILE A 288 8.14 12.34 -8.13
CA ILE A 288 9.20 11.51 -7.53
C ILE A 288 8.60 10.73 -6.36
N ASN A 289 8.83 9.42 -6.33
CA ASN A 289 8.39 8.53 -5.27
C ASN A 289 9.58 7.75 -4.75
N ASP A 290 9.87 7.87 -3.45
CA ASP A 290 10.91 7.11 -2.79
C ASP A 290 10.32 6.29 -1.64
N ILE A 291 10.10 5.00 -1.90
CA ILE A 291 9.40 4.07 -1.01
C ILE A 291 10.40 3.00 -0.58
N ARG A 292 10.94 3.13 0.65
CA ARG A 292 12.02 2.26 1.12
C ARG A 292 11.77 1.61 2.47
N TYR A 293 12.16 0.35 2.60
CA TYR A 293 12.26 -0.32 3.91
C TYR A 293 10.94 -0.25 4.70
N ASN A 294 9.82 -0.41 4.00
CA ASN A 294 8.47 -0.43 4.57
C ASN A 294 7.92 -1.84 4.59
N ARG A 295 6.85 -2.01 5.37
CA ARG A 295 5.96 -3.17 5.29
C ARG A 295 4.61 -2.72 4.78
N LEU A 296 4.26 -3.17 3.57
CA LEU A 296 3.01 -2.90 2.88
C LEU A 296 2.28 -4.24 2.71
N THR A 297 1.71 -4.75 3.79
CA THR A 297 1.13 -6.11 3.84
C THR A 297 -0.35 -5.98 4.17
N ASP A 298 -1.22 -6.44 3.29
CA ASP A 298 -2.66 -6.32 3.54
C ASP A 298 -3.15 -7.26 4.66
N GLU A 299 -2.41 -8.35 4.90
CA GLU A 299 -2.60 -9.33 5.98
C GLU A 299 -3.99 -9.98 6.02
N VAL A 300 -4.21 -10.90 6.97
CA VAL A 300 -5.46 -11.68 7.02
C VAL A 300 -6.64 -10.78 7.38
N GLY A 301 -7.63 -10.74 6.49
CA GLY A 301 -8.81 -9.86 6.64
C GLY A 301 -8.67 -8.51 5.92
N GLY A 302 -7.49 -8.20 5.39
CA GLY A 302 -7.28 -7.12 4.44
C GLY A 302 -8.07 -7.31 3.14
N ARG A 303 -8.40 -6.18 2.50
CA ARG A 303 -9.17 -6.11 1.25
C ARG A 303 -8.67 -4.99 0.34
N ALA A 304 -7.38 -4.70 0.36
CA ALA A 304 -6.81 -3.68 -0.50
C ALA A 304 -7.00 -4.07 -1.98
N SER A 305 -7.30 -3.08 -2.82
CA SER A 305 -7.22 -3.21 -4.27
C SER A 305 -5.76 -3.36 -4.70
N TYR A 306 -4.91 -2.37 -4.38
CA TYR A 306 -3.46 -2.47 -4.59
C TYR A 306 -2.71 -2.13 -3.32
N GLU A 307 -1.61 -2.84 -3.09
CA GLU A 307 -0.66 -2.58 -2.02
C GLU A 307 0.18 -1.33 -2.35
N LEU A 308 0.55 -1.15 -3.62
CA LEU A 308 1.28 0.04 -4.06
C LEU A 308 0.91 0.45 -5.48
N GLU A 309 0.40 1.66 -5.65
CA GLU A 309 0.00 2.17 -6.96
C GLU A 309 0.62 3.55 -7.27
N PHE A 310 1.21 3.67 -8.47
CA PHE A 310 1.64 4.92 -9.09
C PHE A 310 0.81 5.19 -10.36
N PRO A 311 -0.47 5.57 -10.21
CA PRO A 311 -1.42 5.63 -11.32
C PRO A 311 -0.97 6.52 -12.49
N ASN A 312 -0.22 7.61 -12.23
CA ASN A 312 0.24 8.55 -13.26
C ASN A 312 1.75 8.48 -13.54
N GLY A 313 2.42 7.42 -13.08
CA GLY A 313 3.85 7.19 -13.25
C GLY A 313 4.73 8.10 -12.40
N GLY A 314 5.80 8.63 -13.00
CA GLY A 314 6.87 9.40 -12.34
C GLY A 314 8.16 8.61 -12.21
N VAL A 315 9.13 9.12 -11.46
CA VAL A 315 10.32 8.35 -11.08
C VAL A 315 10.03 7.69 -9.73
N ALA A 316 9.93 6.36 -9.72
CA ALA A 316 9.61 5.59 -8.53
C ALA A 316 10.76 4.66 -8.14
N HIS A 317 11.24 4.79 -6.90
CA HIS A 317 12.18 3.87 -6.26
C HIS A 317 11.43 3.08 -5.20
N VAL A 318 11.33 1.77 -5.39
CA VAL A 318 10.68 0.83 -4.47
C VAL A 318 11.78 -0.12 -3.98
N ILE A 319 12.38 0.18 -2.84
CA ILE A 319 13.63 -0.48 -2.40
C ILE A 319 13.48 -1.13 -1.03
N GLY A 320 13.81 -2.41 -0.89
CA GLY A 320 13.90 -3.03 0.44
C GLY A 320 12.55 -3.19 1.17
N ASN A 321 11.41 -3.17 0.46
CA ASN A 321 10.08 -3.26 1.07
C ASN A 321 9.59 -4.71 1.13
N ILE A 322 8.80 -5.02 2.15
CA ILE A 322 7.95 -6.20 2.18
C ILE A 322 6.59 -5.76 1.64
N ILE A 323 6.13 -6.35 0.54
CA ILE A 323 4.83 -6.03 -0.08
C ILE A 323 4.05 -7.32 -0.23
N GLN A 324 2.89 -7.41 0.42
CA GLN A 324 2.07 -8.61 0.41
C GLN A 324 0.62 -8.30 0.09
N GLN A 325 0.12 -9.04 -0.90
CA GLN A 325 -1.27 -9.06 -1.29
C GLN A 325 -2.01 -10.25 -0.68
N GLN A 326 -3.18 -9.98 -0.11
CA GLN A 326 -4.04 -11.00 0.50
C GLN A 326 -5.03 -11.61 -0.51
N ILE A 327 -5.51 -12.83 -0.23
CA ILE A 327 -6.55 -13.53 -0.99
C ILE A 327 -7.85 -12.72 -1.18
N GLY A 328 -8.16 -11.80 -0.25
CA GLY A 328 -9.36 -10.96 -0.28
C GLY A 328 -9.23 -9.67 -1.10
N THR A 329 -8.13 -9.53 -1.86
CA THR A 329 -7.82 -8.37 -2.70
C THR A 329 -8.85 -8.12 -3.80
N GLU A 330 -9.06 -6.85 -4.14
CA GLU A 330 -10.00 -6.45 -5.21
C GLU A 330 -9.32 -6.30 -6.59
N ASN A 331 -8.00 -6.12 -6.65
CA ASN A 331 -7.24 -6.07 -7.90
C ASN A 331 -6.21 -7.18 -7.94
N SER A 332 -5.85 -7.70 -9.10
CA SER A 332 -4.87 -8.77 -9.20
C SER A 332 -3.41 -8.35 -9.09
N ALA A 333 -3.10 -7.06 -9.01
CA ALA A 333 -1.73 -6.55 -9.05
C ALA A 333 -1.24 -6.06 -7.69
N VAL A 334 -0.07 -6.57 -7.26
CA VAL A 334 0.61 -6.14 -6.03
C VAL A 334 1.15 -4.71 -6.16
N VAL A 335 1.89 -4.46 -7.25
CA VAL A 335 2.43 -3.14 -7.61
C VAL A 335 1.94 -2.74 -9.00
N SER A 336 1.44 -1.51 -9.13
CA SER A 336 0.91 -0.97 -10.39
C SER A 336 1.54 0.39 -10.74
N PHE A 337 1.86 0.58 -12.02
CA PHE A 337 2.51 1.79 -12.54
C PHE A 337 1.87 2.24 -13.86
N GLY A 338 1.41 3.49 -13.91
CA GLY A 338 0.85 4.12 -15.11
C GLY A 338 -0.59 3.72 -15.46
N ALA A 339 -1.32 3.05 -14.56
CA ALA A 339 -2.66 2.53 -14.84
C ALA A 339 -3.71 3.60 -15.21
N GLU A 340 -3.52 4.85 -14.80
CA GLU A 340 -4.38 6.00 -15.15
C GLU A 340 -3.71 6.96 -16.16
N GLY A 341 -2.68 6.51 -16.86
CA GLY A 341 -1.96 7.26 -17.89
C GLY A 341 -0.84 8.15 -17.33
N TYR A 342 0.31 8.15 -18.03
CA TYR A 342 1.50 8.91 -17.65
C TYR A 342 1.29 10.42 -17.77
N LYS A 343 1.71 11.18 -16.73
CA LYS A 343 1.63 12.66 -16.72
C LYS A 343 2.97 13.37 -16.64
N TRP A 344 4.03 12.64 -16.31
CA TRP A 344 5.35 13.22 -16.06
C TRP A 344 6.25 13.07 -17.29
N PRO A 345 7.23 13.96 -17.50
CA PRO A 345 8.17 13.86 -18.62
C PRO A 345 9.08 12.63 -18.50
N VAL A 346 9.32 12.14 -17.29
CA VAL A 346 10.09 10.94 -17.00
C VAL A 346 9.24 9.98 -16.19
N ASN A 347 9.07 8.76 -16.70
CA ASN A 347 8.32 7.69 -16.05
C ASN A 347 9.21 6.45 -15.98
N THR A 348 9.87 6.23 -14.85
CA THR A 348 10.79 5.10 -14.67
C THR A 348 10.56 4.46 -13.33
N LEU A 349 10.46 3.13 -13.33
CA LEU A 349 10.27 2.34 -12.12
C LEU A 349 11.52 1.53 -11.82
N TYR A 350 12.06 1.73 -10.63
CA TYR A 350 13.09 0.89 -10.04
C TYR A 350 12.50 0.11 -8.87
N ILE A 351 12.52 -1.21 -8.95
CA ILE A 351 12.05 -2.11 -7.89
C ILE A 351 13.18 -3.06 -7.50
N ALA A 352 13.81 -2.83 -6.36
CA ALA A 352 14.98 -3.60 -5.97
C ALA A 352 14.99 -4.08 -4.52
N SER A 353 15.47 -5.30 -4.31
CA SER A 353 15.61 -5.91 -2.99
C SER A 353 14.30 -5.94 -2.20
N ASN A 354 13.15 -6.05 -2.86
CA ASN A 354 11.87 -6.19 -2.18
C ASN A 354 11.51 -7.66 -2.00
N THR A 355 10.72 -7.97 -0.98
CA THR A 355 10.04 -9.25 -0.86
C THR A 355 8.59 -9.04 -1.29
N LEU A 356 8.21 -9.54 -2.46
CA LEU A 356 6.87 -9.44 -3.04
C LEU A 356 6.15 -10.77 -2.84
N VAL A 357 5.02 -10.73 -2.13
CA VAL A 357 4.26 -11.91 -1.73
C VAL A 357 2.85 -11.80 -2.28
N ASN A 358 2.40 -12.84 -2.98
CA ASN A 358 1.02 -12.97 -3.41
C ASN A 358 0.40 -14.22 -2.76
N ASP A 359 -0.49 -14.01 -1.80
CA ASP A 359 -1.20 -15.10 -1.13
C ASP A 359 -2.35 -15.66 -2.01
N HIS A 360 -2.72 -14.98 -3.09
CA HIS A 360 -3.83 -15.42 -3.93
C HIS A 360 -3.46 -16.70 -4.72
N PRO A 361 -4.11 -17.85 -4.48
CA PRO A 361 -3.61 -19.16 -4.90
C PRO A 361 -3.73 -19.44 -6.40
N TYR A 362 -4.65 -18.74 -7.08
CA TYR A 362 -4.98 -19.06 -8.47
C TYR A 362 -4.40 -18.10 -9.50
N GLY A 363 -3.82 -16.96 -9.10
CA GLY A 363 -3.36 -15.95 -10.05
C GLY A 363 -2.96 -14.64 -9.37
N GLY A 364 -2.70 -13.63 -10.18
CA GLY A 364 -2.19 -12.33 -9.73
C GLY A 364 -0.95 -11.91 -10.51
N THR A 365 -0.42 -10.74 -10.20
CA THR A 365 0.81 -10.21 -10.79
C THR A 365 1.59 -9.40 -9.76
N PHE A 366 2.89 -9.66 -9.65
CA PHE A 366 3.75 -8.90 -8.74
C PHE A 366 3.93 -7.46 -9.21
N LEU A 367 3.95 -7.25 -10.52
CA LEU A 367 4.16 -5.94 -11.11
C LEU A 367 3.36 -5.80 -12.41
N ARG A 368 2.53 -4.76 -12.49
CA ARG A 368 1.79 -4.37 -13.70
C ARG A 368 2.19 -2.96 -14.11
N VAL A 369 2.69 -2.82 -15.34
CA VAL A 369 3.16 -1.55 -15.90
C VAL A 369 2.46 -1.29 -17.22
N ALA A 370 1.74 -0.16 -17.30
CA ALA A 370 1.07 0.27 -18.51
C ALA A 370 2.08 0.67 -19.61
N HIS A 371 1.69 0.52 -20.88
CA HIS A 371 2.50 0.93 -22.02
C HIS A 371 2.79 2.44 -22.00
N GLY A 372 4.04 2.82 -22.32
CA GLY A 372 4.53 4.21 -22.33
C GLY A 372 5.48 4.57 -21.18
N SER A 373 5.96 3.57 -20.43
CA SER A 373 7.02 3.77 -19.45
C SER A 373 8.36 4.06 -20.15
N GLY A 374 9.20 4.89 -19.54
CA GLY A 374 10.58 5.14 -19.97
C GLY A 374 11.55 4.00 -19.63
N GLY A 375 11.10 3.03 -18.83
CA GLY A 375 11.84 1.82 -18.48
C GLY A 375 11.50 1.30 -17.10
N VAL A 376 11.72 0.00 -16.92
CA VAL A 376 11.58 -0.69 -15.64
C VAL A 376 12.85 -1.47 -15.35
N VAL A 377 13.38 -1.31 -14.14
CA VAL A 377 14.50 -2.11 -13.63
C VAL A 377 14.01 -2.86 -12.39
N SER A 378 14.09 -4.18 -12.44
CA SER A 378 13.78 -5.09 -11.34
C SER A 378 15.06 -5.80 -10.93
N ALA A 379 15.45 -5.73 -9.65
CA ALA A 379 16.71 -6.32 -9.22
C ALA A 379 16.71 -6.90 -7.80
N ASN A 380 17.28 -8.09 -7.63
CA ASN A 380 17.46 -8.74 -6.34
C ASN A 380 16.15 -8.89 -5.53
N ASN A 381 14.98 -8.93 -6.17
CA ASN A 381 13.71 -9.13 -5.46
C ASN A 381 13.48 -10.60 -5.15
N LEU A 382 12.80 -10.87 -4.04
CA LEU A 382 12.29 -12.18 -3.67
C LEU A 382 10.79 -12.24 -4.01
N LEU A 383 10.39 -13.19 -4.85
CA LEU A 383 9.02 -13.35 -5.34
C LEU A 383 8.41 -14.62 -4.75
N VAL A 384 7.29 -14.50 -4.05
CA VAL A 384 6.65 -15.61 -3.32
C VAL A 384 5.20 -15.73 -3.75
N GLY A 385 4.81 -16.93 -4.17
CA GLY A 385 3.45 -17.23 -4.63
C GLY A 385 3.21 -17.01 -6.14
N PRO A 386 1.97 -17.21 -6.62
CA PRO A 386 1.62 -17.10 -8.03
C PRO A 386 1.80 -15.70 -8.60
N GLY A 387 2.09 -15.60 -9.90
CA GLY A 387 2.13 -14.33 -10.63
C GLY A 387 3.47 -14.06 -11.30
N GLY A 388 3.48 -13.04 -12.15
CA GLY A 388 4.65 -12.61 -12.91
C GLY A 388 4.67 -11.09 -13.08
N TYR A 389 5.52 -10.64 -14.01
CA TYR A 389 5.60 -9.24 -14.41
C TYR A 389 4.83 -9.03 -15.71
N GLN A 390 3.90 -8.07 -15.68
CA GLN A 390 3.09 -7.64 -16.81
C GLN A 390 3.59 -6.25 -17.21
N VAL A 391 4.69 -6.23 -17.97
CA VAL A 391 5.37 -5.01 -18.41
C VAL A 391 5.39 -4.99 -19.93
N ALA A 392 4.71 -4.02 -20.53
CA ALA A 392 4.60 -3.91 -21.98
C ALA A 392 5.87 -3.34 -22.64
N ASP A 393 6.56 -2.42 -21.95
CA ASP A 393 7.77 -1.76 -22.45
C ASP A 393 9.06 -2.46 -21.98
N ARG A 394 10.19 -1.76 -22.08
CA ARG A 394 11.51 -2.29 -21.68
C ARG A 394 11.56 -2.62 -20.18
N LEU A 395 11.81 -3.89 -19.89
CA LEU A 395 12.07 -4.44 -18.56
C LEU A 395 13.48 -5.02 -18.49
N THR A 396 14.29 -4.57 -17.52
CA THR A 396 15.57 -5.19 -17.16
C THR A 396 15.39 -5.93 -15.84
N VAL A 397 15.72 -7.21 -15.81
CA VAL A 397 15.66 -8.05 -14.61
C VAL A 397 17.05 -8.54 -14.23
N VAL A 398 17.47 -8.29 -12.99
CA VAL A 398 18.78 -8.70 -12.46
C VAL A 398 18.59 -9.47 -11.16
N ASN A 399 18.82 -10.79 -11.17
CA ASN A 399 18.81 -11.62 -9.95
C ASN A 399 17.50 -11.58 -9.13
N ASP A 400 16.34 -11.42 -9.77
CA ASP A 400 15.07 -11.69 -9.08
C ASP A 400 14.90 -13.20 -8.90
N VAL A 401 14.49 -13.61 -7.70
CA VAL A 401 14.43 -15.01 -7.28
C VAL A 401 13.01 -15.36 -6.89
N ARG A 402 12.51 -16.47 -7.43
CA ARG A 402 11.28 -17.10 -6.94
C ARG A 402 11.60 -18.03 -5.76
N ALA A 403 10.84 -17.89 -4.69
CA ALA A 403 10.89 -18.76 -3.53
C ALA A 403 9.54 -19.41 -3.28
N ASP A 404 9.59 -20.62 -2.74
CA ASP A 404 8.41 -21.33 -2.26
C ASP A 404 8.13 -20.96 -0.81
N TRP A 405 6.91 -21.23 -0.34
CA TRP A 405 6.52 -20.96 1.05
C TRP A 405 7.43 -21.66 2.07
N GLU A 406 7.98 -22.83 1.72
CA GLU A 406 8.91 -23.60 2.56
C GLU A 406 10.31 -22.99 2.68
N ASP A 407 10.68 -22.05 1.80
CA ASP A 407 11.95 -21.33 1.89
C ASP A 407 11.89 -20.21 2.94
N LEU A 408 10.72 -19.93 3.52
CA LEU A 408 10.46 -18.86 4.46
C LEU A 408 10.24 -19.40 5.88
N ARG A 409 10.63 -18.64 6.90
CA ARG A 409 10.57 -19.10 8.30
C ARG A 409 9.15 -19.37 8.80
N MET A 410 8.26 -18.37 8.74
CA MET A 410 6.88 -18.49 9.22
C MET A 410 5.94 -17.61 8.38
N PRO A 411 5.76 -17.90 7.07
CA PRO A 411 4.99 -17.04 6.18
C PRO A 411 3.51 -16.92 6.57
N ALA A 412 2.93 -17.94 7.21
CA ALA A 412 1.57 -17.87 7.76
C ALA A 412 1.40 -16.85 8.91
N ARG A 413 2.52 -16.41 9.50
CA ARG A 413 2.60 -15.30 10.47
C ARG A 413 3.27 -14.06 9.87
N GLN A 414 3.30 -14.01 8.53
CA GLN A 414 3.88 -12.93 7.74
C GLN A 414 5.35 -12.61 8.08
N ASP A 415 6.09 -13.64 8.52
CA ASP A 415 7.54 -13.60 8.68
C ASP A 415 8.19 -14.20 7.42
N TYR A 416 8.54 -13.31 6.50
CA TYR A 416 9.10 -13.65 5.19
C TYR A 416 10.63 -13.66 5.17
N ARG A 417 11.28 -13.81 6.33
CA ARG A 417 12.72 -14.10 6.36
C ARG A 417 12.98 -15.46 5.75
N LEU A 418 14.08 -15.58 5.01
CA LEU A 418 14.55 -16.87 4.50
C LEU A 418 14.85 -17.82 5.68
N ALA A 419 14.43 -19.07 5.54
CA ALA A 419 14.63 -20.11 6.53
C ALA A 419 16.05 -20.70 6.48
N ARG A 420 16.71 -20.60 5.33
CA ARG A 420 18.07 -21.11 5.07
C ARG A 420 18.76 -20.27 4.00
N THR A 421 20.08 -20.13 4.09
CA THR A 421 20.87 -19.49 3.04
C THR A 421 21.12 -20.50 1.93
N ALA A 422 20.91 -20.09 0.68
CA ALA A 422 21.20 -20.89 -0.49
C ALA A 422 21.92 -20.02 -1.53
N ALA A 423 22.77 -20.63 -2.37
CA ALA A 423 23.48 -19.88 -3.42
C ALA A 423 22.52 -19.10 -4.34
N ARG A 424 21.34 -19.67 -4.61
CA ARG A 424 20.29 -19.02 -5.43
C ARG A 424 19.66 -17.78 -4.80
N THR A 425 19.77 -17.59 -3.49
CA THR A 425 19.20 -16.43 -2.78
C THR A 425 20.27 -15.40 -2.41
N ALA A 426 21.50 -15.57 -2.88
CA ALA A 426 22.57 -14.61 -2.67
C ALA A 426 22.29 -13.31 -3.45
N TYR A 427 22.63 -12.17 -2.83
CA TYR A 427 22.56 -10.87 -3.48
C TYR A 427 23.57 -10.78 -4.63
N GLN A 428 23.16 -10.24 -5.77
CA GLN A 428 24.03 -9.94 -6.90
C GLN A 428 24.33 -8.44 -6.94
N PRO A 429 25.60 -8.02 -6.84
CA PRO A 429 25.99 -6.63 -7.04
C PRO A 429 25.54 -6.10 -8.40
N LEU A 430 25.02 -4.88 -8.40
CA LEU A 430 24.55 -4.21 -9.60
C LEU A 430 25.71 -3.51 -10.32
N SER A 431 25.65 -3.50 -11.64
CA SER A 431 26.57 -2.81 -12.53
C SER A 431 26.60 -1.29 -12.28
N ASP A 432 27.68 -0.64 -12.69
CA ASP A 432 27.87 0.81 -12.52
C ASP A 432 26.77 1.66 -13.17
N GLU A 433 26.08 1.10 -14.18
CA GLU A 433 24.94 1.75 -14.85
C GLU A 433 23.78 2.09 -13.89
N PHE A 434 23.64 1.36 -12.78
CA PHE A 434 22.55 1.55 -11.81
C PHE A 434 22.98 2.30 -10.53
N GLN A 435 24.26 2.66 -10.39
CA GLN A 435 24.77 3.30 -9.17
C GLN A 435 24.07 4.64 -8.87
N GLY A 436 23.79 5.43 -9.91
CA GLY A 436 23.08 6.71 -9.78
C GLY A 436 21.64 6.60 -9.23
N ALA A 437 21.00 5.43 -9.41
CA ALA A 437 19.64 5.16 -8.93
C ALA A 437 19.60 4.65 -7.48
N ARG A 438 20.76 4.42 -6.84
CA ARG A 438 20.87 4.02 -5.42
C ARG A 438 20.00 2.81 -5.05
N LEU A 439 20.08 1.75 -5.85
CA LEU A 439 19.25 0.54 -5.72
C LEU A 439 19.75 -0.47 -4.69
N THR A 440 21.01 -0.35 -4.27
CA THR A 440 21.61 -1.20 -3.24
C THR A 440 21.03 -0.85 -1.87
N PRO A 441 20.34 -1.77 -1.18
CA PRO A 441 19.79 -1.50 0.14
C PRO A 441 20.92 -1.31 1.16
N ASP A 442 20.76 -0.32 2.03
CA ASP A 442 21.66 0.02 3.13
C ASP A 442 20.97 -0.08 4.51
N ALA A 443 19.69 -0.46 4.52
CA ALA A 443 18.89 -0.74 5.69
C ALA A 443 17.87 -1.84 5.40
N GLN A 444 17.17 -2.28 6.44
CA GLN A 444 16.00 -3.14 6.35
C GLN A 444 14.90 -2.66 7.30
N TYR A 445 13.66 -3.03 6.99
CA TYR A 445 12.52 -2.81 7.88
C TYR A 445 12.66 -3.64 9.17
N VAL A 446 12.21 -3.07 10.28
CA VAL A 446 12.03 -3.75 11.57
C VAL A 446 10.62 -3.46 12.09
N HIS A 447 9.87 -4.53 12.35
CA HIS A 447 8.52 -4.45 12.87
C HIS A 447 8.52 -3.93 14.33
N PRO A 448 7.57 -3.07 14.77
CA PRO A 448 6.33 -2.68 14.08
C PRO A 448 6.45 -1.57 13.04
N HIS A 449 7.41 -0.65 13.15
CA HIS A 449 7.60 0.44 12.18
C HIS A 449 8.92 1.17 12.47
N THR A 450 10.04 0.63 11.99
CA THR A 450 11.30 1.36 11.94
C THR A 450 12.24 0.78 10.89
N THR A 451 13.44 1.34 10.77
CA THR A 451 14.52 0.80 9.96
C THR A 451 15.75 0.51 10.81
N ARG A 452 16.53 -0.48 10.38
CA ARG A 452 17.86 -0.76 10.93
C ARG A 452 18.86 -0.76 9.79
N ARG A 453 19.94 0.01 9.94
CA ARG A 453 21.07 0.01 8.99
C ARG A 453 21.70 -1.38 8.91
N LEU A 454 22.13 -1.76 7.72
CA LEU A 454 22.89 -2.99 7.54
C LEU A 454 24.30 -2.81 8.08
N ASN A 455 24.88 -3.87 8.66
CA ASN A 455 26.26 -3.87 9.18
C ASN A 455 27.31 -4.02 8.06
N GLY A 456 26.89 -4.16 6.80
CA GLY A 456 27.74 -4.37 5.64
C GLY A 456 26.93 -4.33 4.35
N ALA A 457 27.55 -4.76 3.25
CA ALA A 457 26.86 -4.93 1.98
C ALA A 457 25.71 -5.95 2.10
N PRO A 458 24.61 -5.79 1.34
CA PRO A 458 23.56 -6.79 1.30
C PRO A 458 24.12 -8.12 0.81
N SER A 459 23.56 -9.20 1.35
CA SER A 459 24.04 -10.56 1.11
C SER A 459 22.93 -11.48 0.59
N LEU A 460 21.67 -11.07 0.73
CA LEU A 460 20.50 -11.84 0.31
C LEU A 460 19.65 -11.03 -0.66
N VAL A 461 18.94 -11.71 -1.54
CA VAL A 461 17.80 -11.12 -2.26
C VAL A 461 16.64 -10.82 -1.31
N GLY A 462 15.76 -9.90 -1.69
CA GLY A 462 14.60 -9.51 -0.90
C GLY A 462 14.89 -8.50 0.21
N ALA A 463 13.85 -8.15 0.96
CA ALA A 463 13.84 -7.01 1.87
C ALA A 463 14.60 -7.24 3.19
N LEU A 464 14.75 -8.49 3.60
CA LEU A 464 15.25 -8.86 4.91
C LEU A 464 16.64 -9.50 4.77
N GLN A 465 17.64 -8.84 5.36
CA GLN A 465 19.06 -9.17 5.20
C GLN A 465 19.64 -9.93 6.40
N ASP A 466 18.83 -10.16 7.44
CA ASP A 466 19.19 -11.02 8.55
C ASP A 466 19.51 -12.42 8.06
N GLN A 467 20.68 -12.92 8.46
CA GLN A 467 21.06 -14.28 8.13
C GLN A 467 20.06 -15.27 8.75
N PRO A 468 19.65 -16.29 7.98
CA PRO A 468 19.03 -17.49 8.52
C PRO A 468 19.83 -18.07 9.69
N PRO A 469 19.15 -18.73 10.65
CA PRO A 469 19.79 -19.21 11.87
C PRO A 469 20.72 -20.40 11.60
#